data_AF-A0A7X7K6Y7-F1
#
_entry.id   AF-A0A7X7K6Y7-F1
#
_cell.length_a   1.000
_cell.length_b   1.000
_cell.length_c   1.000
_cell.angle_alpha   90.00
_cell.angle_beta   90.00
_cell.angle_gamma   90.00
#
_symmetry.space_group_name_H-M   'P 1'
#
loop_
_entity.id
_entity.type
_entity.pdbx_description
1 polymer ?
#
loop_
_entity_poly.entity_id
_entity_poly.type
_entity_poly.pdbx_seq_one_letter_code
_entity_poly.pdbx_strand_id
1 'polypeptide(L)'
;MPAMRISMDGRLHKIRAELAWEYDPADPMFAWRVHGGGLDAELVPFHVKVSRTNLGVIAARTDQAFGRWSGTFDTDDGERLTFDGLDGWAEDVHNRW
;
A
#
# COMPACT_ATOMS: atom_id res chain seq x y z
N MET A 1 2.64 -9.42 9.88
CA MET A 1 3.16 -9.30 8.51
C MET A 1 2.00 -8.83 7.63
N PRO A 2 2.07 -7.65 6.99
CA PRO A 2 1.03 -7.21 6.09
C PRO A 2 0.90 -8.19 4.92
N ALA A 3 -0.33 -8.52 4.51
CA ALA A 3 -0.60 -9.43 3.41
C ALA A 3 -1.33 -8.66 2.30
N MET A 4 -0.68 -8.52 1.14
CA MET A 4 -1.25 -7.86 -0.03
C MET A 4 -2.04 -8.88 -0.86
N ARG A 5 -3.13 -8.41 -1.46
CA ARG A 5 -3.95 -9.19 -2.40
C ARG A 5 -4.22 -8.34 -3.63
N ILE A 6 -4.09 -8.96 -4.80
CA ILE A 6 -4.35 -8.32 -6.09
C ILE A 6 -5.48 -9.10 -6.75
N SER A 7 -6.53 -8.40 -7.18
CA SER A 7 -7.61 -8.99 -7.96
C SER A 7 -7.56 -8.43 -9.37
N MET A 8 -7.33 -9.29 -10.35
CA MET A 8 -7.29 -8.94 -11.77
C MET A 8 -8.11 -9.95 -12.56
N ASP A 9 -9.01 -9.47 -13.43
CA ASP A 9 -9.87 -10.30 -14.28
C ASP A 9 -10.62 -11.42 -13.53
N GLY A 10 -11.07 -11.12 -12.30
CA GLY A 10 -11.78 -12.07 -11.44
C GLY A 10 -10.88 -13.11 -10.75
N ARG A 11 -9.56 -13.06 -10.96
CA ARG A 11 -8.57 -13.90 -10.30
C ARG A 11 -7.91 -13.15 -9.14
N LEU A 12 -7.91 -13.77 -7.96
CA LEU A 12 -7.28 -13.25 -6.75
C LEU A 12 -5.89 -13.86 -6.56
N HIS A 13 -4.86 -13.03 -6.61
CA HIS A 13 -3.48 -13.39 -6.32
C HIS A 13 -3.11 -12.93 -4.91
N LYS A 14 -2.66 -13.86 -4.07
CA LYS A 14 -2.20 -13.54 -2.70
C LYS A 14 -0.68 -13.45 -2.70
N ILE A 15 -0.15 -12.26 -2.43
CA ILE A 15 1.28 -12.09 -2.21
C ILE A 15 1.57 -12.54 -0.77
N ARG A 16 2.35 -13.61 -0.63
CA ARG A 16 2.76 -14.15 0.66
C ARG A 16 4.15 -13.66 1.10
N ALA A 17 4.88 -13.01 0.21
CA ALA A 17 6.17 -12.41 0.52
C ALA A 17 6.00 -11.19 1.42
N GLU A 18 7.04 -10.93 2.22
CA GLU A 18 7.18 -9.63 2.85
C GLU A 18 7.40 -8.56 1.77
N LEU A 19 6.69 -7.45 1.90
CA LEU A 19 6.78 -6.33 0.98
C LEU A 19 7.63 -5.24 1.61
N ALA A 20 8.54 -4.68 0.83
CA ALA A 20 9.24 -3.46 1.16
C ALA A 20 8.36 -2.26 0.78
N TRP A 21 8.38 -1.26 1.65
CA TRP A 21 7.63 -0.02 1.50
C TRP A 21 8.60 1.14 1.57
N GLU A 22 8.55 2.02 0.57
CA GLU A 22 9.33 3.24 0.50
C GLU A 22 8.36 4.41 0.37
N TYR A 23 8.35 5.27 1.38
CA TYR A 23 7.54 6.48 1.44
C TYR A 23 8.17 7.46 2.44
N ASP A 24 7.75 8.72 2.42
CA ASP A 24 8.17 9.72 3.40
C ASP A 24 7.09 9.90 4.49
N PRO A 25 7.31 9.45 5.74
CA PRO A 25 6.36 9.67 6.84
C PRO A 25 6.16 11.14 7.21
N ALA A 26 7.07 12.03 6.79
CA ALA A 26 6.95 13.48 6.94
C ALA A 26 6.15 14.14 5.81
N ASP A 27 6.04 13.48 4.65
CA ASP A 27 5.22 13.91 3.52
C ASP A 27 4.41 12.74 2.93
N PRO A 28 3.29 12.36 3.55
CA PRO A 28 2.46 11.23 3.09
C PRO A 28 1.82 11.45 1.71
N MET A 29 1.88 12.67 1.15
CA MET A 29 1.43 12.97 -0.21
C MET A 29 2.49 12.65 -1.27
N PHE A 30 3.74 12.41 -0.87
CA PHE A 30 4.76 11.90 -1.78
C PHE A 30 4.41 10.48 -2.25
N ALA A 31 4.91 10.07 -3.42
CA ALA A 31 4.63 8.76 -3.97
C ALA A 31 5.12 7.62 -3.05
N TRP A 32 4.32 6.56 -2.94
CA TRP A 32 4.65 5.37 -2.14
C TRP A 32 5.04 4.26 -3.09
N ARG A 33 6.22 3.66 -2.90
CA ARG A 33 6.63 2.47 -3.63
C ARG A 33 6.47 1.23 -2.76
N VAL A 34 5.89 0.19 -3.35
CA VAL A 34 5.71 -1.12 -2.73
C VAL A 34 6.28 -2.19 -3.64
N HIS A 35 7.22 -2.98 -3.14
CA HIS A 35 7.85 -4.03 -3.93
C HIS A 35 8.14 -5.30 -3.14
N GLY A 36 8.21 -6.43 -3.85
CA GLY A 36 8.47 -7.75 -3.29
C GLY A 36 7.45 -8.80 -3.74
N GLY A 37 7.86 -10.07 -3.74
CA GLY A 37 6.99 -11.18 -4.11
C GLY A 37 6.39 -11.07 -5.52
N GLY A 38 7.14 -10.52 -6.47
CA GLY A 38 6.71 -10.28 -7.85
C GLY A 38 6.03 -8.92 -8.08
N LEU A 39 5.69 -8.17 -7.03
CA LEU A 39 5.09 -6.84 -7.15
C LEU A 39 6.17 -5.76 -7.24
N ASP A 40 5.95 -4.79 -8.12
CA ASP A 40 6.57 -3.46 -8.09
C ASP A 40 5.47 -2.45 -8.44
N ALA A 41 5.10 -1.62 -7.48
CA ALA A 41 3.93 -0.76 -7.55
C ALA A 41 4.21 0.63 -6.97
N GLU A 42 3.64 1.64 -7.59
CA GLU A 42 3.65 3.02 -7.12
C GLU A 42 2.22 3.49 -6.86
N LEU A 43 2.01 4.12 -5.71
CA LEU A 43 0.82 4.91 -5.39
C LEU A 43 1.18 6.39 -5.46
N VAL A 44 0.49 7.13 -6.32
CA VAL A 44 0.53 8.60 -6.36
C VAL A 44 -0.69 9.15 -5.61
N PRO A 45 -0.53 9.69 -4.39
CA PRO A 45 -1.65 10.20 -3.60
C PRO A 45 -2.29 11.44 -4.22
N PHE A 46 -3.62 11.53 -4.16
CA PHE A 46 -4.37 12.76 -4.39
C PHE A 46 -5.05 13.27 -3.12
N HIS A 47 -5.13 12.45 -2.07
CA HIS A 47 -5.71 12.82 -0.78
C HIS A 47 -5.10 12.00 0.34
N VAL A 48 -4.81 12.62 1.48
CA VAL A 48 -4.37 11.92 2.70
C VAL A 48 -5.33 12.24 3.84
N LYS A 49 -5.85 11.18 4.47
CA LYS A 49 -6.64 11.27 5.70
C LYS A 49 -5.76 10.96 6.90
N VAL A 50 -5.53 11.96 7.75
CA VAL A 50 -4.81 11.84 9.02
C VAL A 50 -5.80 11.61 10.15
N SER A 51 -5.65 10.50 10.88
CA SER A 51 -6.47 10.16 12.05
C SER A 51 -5.58 10.05 13.28
N ARG A 52 -5.97 10.72 14.37
CA ARG A 52 -5.22 10.73 15.64
C ARG A 52 -6.16 10.42 16.79
N THR A 53 -5.78 9.48 17.64
CA THR A 53 -6.49 9.15 18.88
C THR A 53 -5.53 9.23 20.06
N ASN A 54 -5.85 10.06 21.05
CA ASN A 54 -5.10 10.18 22.30
C ASN A 54 -6.06 9.93 23.48
N LEU A 55 -5.94 8.77 24.13
CA LEU A 55 -6.74 8.36 25.29
C LEU A 55 -5.80 8.00 26.43
N GLY A 56 -5.28 9.01 27.13
CA GLY A 56 -4.35 8.82 28.25
C GLY A 56 -3.03 8.20 27.79
N VAL A 57 -2.74 6.97 28.21
CA VAL A 57 -1.52 6.23 27.83
C VAL A 57 -1.55 5.67 26.41
N ILE A 58 -2.74 5.57 25.80
CA ILE A 58 -2.94 5.03 24.45
C ILE A 58 -2.80 6.16 23.42
N ALA A 59 -1.90 5.98 22.45
CA ALA A 59 -1.77 6.87 21.30
C ALA A 59 -1.81 6.06 20.00
N ALA A 60 -2.69 6.46 19.08
CA ALA A 60 -2.78 5.90 17.73
C ALA A 60 -2.71 7.00 16.67
N ARG A 61 -1.86 6.81 15.66
CA ARG A 61 -1.78 7.64 14.45
C ARG A 61 -1.98 6.74 13.24
N THR A 62 -2.87 7.15 12.36
CA THR A 62 -3.06 6.51 11.05
C THR A 62 -3.03 7.58 9.97
N ASP A 63 -2.10 7.43 9.04
CA ASP A 63 -2.05 8.22 7.83
C ASP A 63 -2.48 7.33 6.66
N GLN A 64 -3.61 7.68 6.04
CA GLN A 64 -4.20 6.91 4.95
C GLN A 64 -4.12 7.72 3.66
N ALA A 65 -3.29 7.28 2.73
CA ALA A 65 -3.11 7.90 1.42
C ALA A 65 -4.06 7.26 0.41
N PHE A 66 -4.92 8.07 -0.21
CA PHE A 66 -5.77 7.71 -1.34
C PHE A 66 -5.15 8.25 -2.62
N GLY A 67 -5.09 7.42 -3.64
CA GLY A 67 -4.33 7.74 -4.84
C GLY A 67 -4.58 6.79 -5.99
N ARG A 68 -3.72 6.94 -6.99
CA ARG A 68 -3.70 6.13 -8.19
C ARG A 68 -2.52 5.17 -8.16
N TRP A 69 -2.80 3.91 -8.36
CA TRP A 69 -1.84 2.83 -8.43
C TRP A 69 -1.44 2.55 -9.88
N SER A 70 -0.14 2.35 -10.08
CA SER A 70 0.43 1.81 -11.31
C SER A 70 1.57 0.85 -10.98
N GLY A 71 1.87 -0.10 -11.87
CA GLY A 71 2.95 -1.03 -11.64
C GLY A 71 2.81 -2.35 -12.39
N THR A 72 3.59 -3.32 -11.93
CA THR A 72 3.65 -4.66 -12.49
C THR A 72 3.57 -5.73 -11.40
N PHE A 73 3.01 -6.89 -11.75
CA PHE A 73 2.99 -8.05 -10.89
C PHE A 73 3.37 -9.31 -11.68
N ASP A 74 4.47 -9.94 -11.30
CA ASP A 74 4.87 -11.26 -11.78
C ASP A 74 4.12 -12.34 -11.01
N THR A 75 3.26 -13.08 -11.69
CA THR A 75 2.46 -14.15 -11.09
C THR A 75 3.28 -15.43 -10.92
N ASP A 76 2.81 -16.33 -10.04
CA ASP A 76 3.40 -17.66 -9.84
C ASP A 76 3.42 -18.53 -11.11
N ASP A 77 2.55 -18.22 -12.09
CA ASP A 77 2.47 -18.94 -13.37
C ASP A 77 3.43 -18.37 -14.43
N GLY A 78 4.24 -17.36 -14.08
CA GLY A 78 5.21 -16.72 -14.97
C GLY A 78 4.62 -15.64 -15.88
N GLU A 79 3.34 -15.29 -15.73
CA GLU A 79 2.72 -14.17 -16.43
C GLU A 79 3.06 -12.85 -15.73
N ARG A 80 3.42 -11.83 -16.52
CA ARG A 80 3.57 -10.45 -16.04
C ARG A 80 2.31 -9.65 -16.31
N LEU A 81 1.68 -9.21 -15.23
CA LEU A 81 0.54 -8.33 -15.26
C LEU A 81 1.00 -6.87 -15.13
N THR A 82 0.42 -5.96 -15.92
CA THR A 82 0.66 -4.52 -15.80
C THR A 82 -0.66 -3.84 -15.47
N PHE A 83 -0.63 -2.88 -14.56
CA PHE A 83 -1.78 -2.06 -14.22
C PHE A 83 -1.39 -0.59 -14.16
N ASP A 84 -2.30 0.26 -14.57
CA ASP A 84 -2.16 1.71 -14.52
C ASP A 84 -3.54 2.32 -14.31
N GLY A 85 -3.61 3.39 -13.53
CA GLY A 85 -4.85 4.11 -13.33
C GLY A 85 -5.80 3.55 -12.25
N LEU A 86 -5.37 2.57 -11.45
CA LEU A 86 -6.25 1.95 -10.45
C LEU A 86 -6.42 2.86 -9.23
N ASP A 87 -7.65 3.26 -8.92
CA ASP A 87 -7.91 4.02 -7.69
C ASP A 87 -7.83 3.08 -6.47
N GLY A 88 -7.14 3.53 -5.42
CA GLY A 88 -6.96 2.76 -4.21
C GLY A 88 -6.37 3.56 -3.06
N TRP A 89 -5.90 2.86 -2.03
CA TRP A 89 -5.31 3.50 -0.86
C TRP A 89 -4.23 2.63 -0.20
N ALA A 90 -3.36 3.27 0.57
CA ALA A 90 -2.39 2.67 1.49
C ALA A 90 -2.52 3.33 2.86
N GLU A 91 -2.15 2.61 3.93
CA GLU A 91 -2.12 3.18 5.28
C GLU A 91 -0.80 2.88 5.99
N ASP A 92 -0.35 3.87 6.74
CA ASP A 92 0.68 3.72 7.76
C ASP A 92 0.04 3.89 9.15
N VAL A 93 0.17 2.86 9.99
CA VAL A 93 -0.50 2.76 11.30
C VAL A 93 0.54 2.61 12.40
N HIS A 94 0.59 3.62 13.26
CA HIS A 94 1.46 3.67 14.43
C HIS A 94 0.62 3.62 15.71
N ASN A 95 0.70 2.49 16.43
CA ASN A 95 0.02 2.29 17.71
C ASN A 95 1.03 2.16 18.85
N ARG A 96 0.86 2.96 19.90
CA ARG A 96 1.56 2.81 21.18
C ARG A 96 0.54 2.43 22.26
N TRP A 97 0.79 1.31 22.92
CA TRP A 97 -0.06 0.69 23.94
C TRP A 97 0.70 0.57 25.27
#